data_AF-A0A9P4T5B4-F1
#
_entry.id   AF-A0A9P4T5B4-F1
#
_cell.length_a   1.000
_cell.length_b   1.000
_cell.length_c   1.000
_cell.angle_alpha   90.00
_cell.angle_beta   90.00
_cell.angle_gamma   90.00
#
_symmetry.space_group_name_H-M   'P 1'
#
loop_
_entity.id
_entity.type
_entity.pdbx_description
1 polymer ?
#
loop_
_entity_poly.entity_id
_entity_poly.type
_entity_poly.pdbx_seq_one_letter_code
_entity_poly.pdbx_strand_id
1 'polypeptide(L)'
;MSSSRSTRQSLGLSSAATHSTLLTTDTSKTKTTGPYDRQFQQVLIDNGIYPQGYRYSDGRVPPKPDNWDQFGQMLARPRPSLSPSRFGDAEFDDLVQADADAGKEQQVCESVLPYIEGRVADARCRSGGVPFSNLEDLTDRPLTKGKPDVFYGARPEQLDRGVRDALSGHIIPSTQDDLLMLPNFYTEVKGPDGSLAVAGRQACYNGALGARGMHSLHTCGQAESTYDSNAYTITNTYHGGTFKIYTSHIEPPRTAGGRPETYMHQLNGYNLTGNIGNFRAGAAAYRNARDYAKMERDSAILQANERLAQLQAETAADEENVSPALSLVTALDTEETHTLTRDSGTSFDEDGHAARRDRESDSSPDELADYALPAKRPARRSMRQESQRKRRDAESYSSHNRTRSGDAYAA
;
A
#
# COMPACT_ATOMS: atom_id res chain seq x y z
N MET A 1 -54.96 77.55 33.73
CA MET A 1 -53.56 77.98 33.62
C MET A 1 -52.92 77.24 32.47
N SER A 2 -52.38 78.00 31.51
CA SER A 2 -51.34 77.72 30.48
C SER A 2 -50.69 76.33 30.47
N SER A 3 -50.40 75.62 29.37
CA SER A 3 -50.49 75.87 27.92
C SER A 3 -50.33 74.53 27.14
N SER A 4 -51.09 74.39 26.05
CA SER A 4 -50.78 73.81 24.70
C SER A 4 -50.10 72.42 24.54
N ARG A 5 -50.79 71.38 24.02
CA ARG A 5 -51.01 70.97 22.59
C ARG A 5 -49.75 70.35 21.92
N SER A 6 -49.74 69.28 21.11
CA SER A 6 -50.77 68.55 20.36
C SER A 6 -50.25 67.18 19.84
N THR A 7 -51.16 66.20 19.89
CA THR A 7 -51.43 65.00 19.08
C THR A 7 -50.87 64.93 17.63
N ARG A 8 -50.49 63.73 17.16
CA ARG A 8 -51.23 62.92 16.13
C ARG A 8 -50.56 61.62 15.70
N GLN A 9 -51.33 60.53 15.80
CA GLN A 9 -51.27 59.32 14.98
C GLN A 9 -51.71 59.64 13.54
N SER A 10 -51.16 58.95 12.53
CA SER A 10 -51.94 58.24 11.50
C SER A 10 -51.07 57.40 10.55
N LEU A 11 -51.48 56.13 10.38
CA LEU A 11 -51.62 55.37 9.13
C LEU A 11 -50.41 55.15 8.20
N GLY A 12 -50.17 53.88 7.86
CA GLY A 12 -49.93 53.52 6.45
C GLY A 12 -48.88 52.44 6.17
N LEU A 13 -49.38 51.25 5.83
CA LEU A 13 -48.96 50.41 4.71
C LEU A 13 -47.75 49.47 4.86
N SER A 14 -48.11 48.19 4.76
CA SER A 14 -47.35 47.00 4.42
C SER A 14 -46.42 47.17 3.22
N SER A 15 -45.21 46.65 3.33
CA SER A 15 -44.41 46.19 2.19
C SER A 15 -43.72 44.88 2.56
N ALA A 16 -44.00 43.84 1.79
CA ALA A 16 -43.39 42.54 1.86
C ALA A 16 -41.93 42.63 1.38
N ALA A 17 -40.98 42.25 2.23
CA ALA A 17 -39.58 42.07 1.85
C ALA A 17 -39.23 40.59 1.95
N THR A 18 -38.91 40.07 0.77
CA THR A 18 -38.32 38.78 0.42
C THR A 18 -37.36 38.19 1.46
N HIS A 19 -37.70 37.01 2.00
CA HIS A 19 -36.75 36.13 2.67
C HIS A 19 -35.79 35.53 1.63
N SER A 20 -34.60 36.11 1.51
CA SER A 20 -33.43 35.43 0.95
C SER A 20 -32.46 35.16 2.09
N THR A 21 -32.73 34.10 2.86
CA THR A 21 -31.72 33.50 3.73
C THR A 21 -31.01 32.44 2.92
N LEU A 22 -29.85 32.82 2.41
CA LEU A 22 -28.82 31.92 1.89
C LEU A 22 -28.72 30.71 2.81
N LEU A 23 -29.07 29.53 2.27
CA LEU A 23 -28.70 28.25 2.84
C LEU A 23 -27.17 28.20 2.80
N THR A 24 -26.53 28.55 3.90
CA THR A 24 -25.17 28.14 4.18
C THR A 24 -25.22 26.62 4.25
N THR A 25 -24.89 25.96 3.14
CA THR A 25 -24.56 24.54 3.14
C THR A 25 -23.31 24.40 3.99
N ASP A 26 -23.51 24.12 5.28
CA ASP A 26 -22.48 23.52 6.13
C ASP A 26 -22.14 22.18 5.49
N THR A 27 -21.17 22.18 4.58
CA THR A 27 -20.53 20.97 4.08
C THR A 27 -19.78 20.39 5.26
N SER A 28 -20.47 19.55 6.05
CA SER A 28 -19.82 18.72 7.05
C SER A 28 -18.74 17.93 6.32
N LYS A 29 -17.46 18.27 6.54
CA LYS A 29 -16.34 17.51 5.98
C LYS A 29 -16.53 16.06 6.43
N THR A 30 -16.88 15.19 5.51
CA THR A 30 -17.05 13.76 5.78
C THR A 30 -15.72 13.26 6.33
N LYS A 31 -15.73 12.78 7.57
CA LYS A 31 -14.52 12.26 8.22
C LYS A 31 -13.96 11.12 7.38
N THR A 32 -12.74 11.28 6.86
CA THR A 32 -12.05 10.24 6.08
C THR A 32 -11.90 8.99 6.95
N THR A 33 -12.27 7.83 6.41
CA THR A 33 -12.15 6.55 7.13
C THR A 33 -10.77 5.95 6.87
N GLY A 34 -10.05 5.59 7.93
CA GLY A 34 -8.70 5.03 7.85
C GLY A 34 -8.61 3.64 8.50
N PRO A 35 -7.46 2.97 8.39
CA PRO A 35 -7.28 1.58 8.83
C PRO A 35 -7.47 1.38 10.35
N TYR A 36 -7.37 2.44 11.14
CA TYR A 36 -7.64 2.45 12.58
C TYR A 36 -9.14 2.44 12.91
N ASP A 37 -10.00 2.86 11.97
CA ASP A 37 -11.45 2.87 12.16
C ASP A 37 -12.03 1.46 11.98
N ARG A 38 -12.97 1.08 12.85
CA ARG A 38 -13.66 -0.23 12.74
C ARG A 38 -14.42 -0.40 11.43
N GLN A 39 -14.94 0.70 10.87
CA GLN A 39 -15.75 0.68 9.65
C GLN A 39 -14.91 0.47 8.39
N PHE A 40 -13.60 0.72 8.43
CA PHE A 40 -12.71 0.64 7.26
C PHE A 40 -12.79 -0.70 6.55
N GLN A 41 -12.75 -1.80 7.31
CA GLN A 41 -12.83 -3.14 6.72
C GLN A 41 -14.19 -3.38 6.03
N GLN A 42 -15.28 -2.87 6.60
CA GLN A 42 -16.60 -3.01 5.96
C GLN A 42 -16.66 -2.18 4.68
N VAL A 43 -16.07 -0.99 4.67
CA VAL A 43 -15.97 -0.17 3.45
C VAL A 43 -15.19 -0.91 2.36
N LEU A 44 -14.09 -1.60 2.69
CA LEU A 44 -13.37 -2.44 1.73
C LEU A 44 -14.27 -3.55 1.17
N ILE A 45 -14.96 -4.30 2.04
CA ILE A 45 -15.84 -5.41 1.66
C ILE A 45 -17.01 -4.92 0.79
N ASP A 46 -17.65 -3.82 1.16
CA ASP A 46 -18.76 -3.21 0.39
C ASP A 46 -18.32 -2.75 -1.00
N ASN A 47 -17.01 -2.57 -1.21
CA ASN A 47 -16.40 -2.19 -2.48
C ASN A 47 -15.61 -3.35 -3.12
N GLY A 48 -15.93 -4.60 -2.77
CA GLY A 48 -15.39 -5.79 -3.45
C GLY A 48 -13.94 -6.13 -3.07
N ILE A 49 -13.40 -5.58 -1.99
CA ILE A 49 -12.04 -5.85 -1.50
C ILE A 49 -12.13 -6.72 -0.24
N TYR A 50 -11.75 -7.97 -0.38
CA TYR A 50 -11.98 -8.98 0.65
C TYR A 50 -10.69 -9.38 1.36
N PRO A 51 -10.64 -9.28 2.70
CA PRO A 51 -9.46 -9.64 3.48
C PRO A 51 -9.30 -11.16 3.60
N GLN A 52 -8.11 -11.57 4.05
CA GLN A 52 -7.82 -12.97 4.38
C GLN A 52 -8.89 -13.57 5.31
N GLY A 53 -9.37 -14.76 4.95
CA GLY A 53 -10.34 -15.51 5.74
C GLY A 53 -11.78 -15.02 5.59
N TYR A 54 -12.06 -14.09 4.68
CA TYR A 54 -13.42 -13.69 4.34
C TYR A 54 -14.26 -14.89 3.88
N ARG A 55 -15.52 -14.89 4.28
CA ARG A 55 -16.53 -15.88 3.89
C ARG A 55 -17.82 -15.15 3.56
N TYR A 56 -18.41 -15.49 2.42
CA TYR A 56 -19.71 -14.97 2.01
C TYR A 56 -20.81 -15.46 2.96
N SER A 57 -21.94 -14.73 2.99
CA SER A 57 -23.10 -15.08 3.83
C SER A 57 -23.69 -16.46 3.50
N ASP A 58 -23.55 -16.91 2.25
CA ASP A 58 -23.94 -18.23 1.78
C ASP A 58 -22.89 -19.33 2.05
N GLY A 59 -21.82 -18.99 2.75
CA GLY A 59 -20.76 -19.92 3.13
C GLY A 59 -19.65 -20.11 2.09
N ARG A 60 -19.80 -19.56 0.88
CA ARG A 60 -18.75 -19.61 -0.16
C ARG A 60 -17.48 -18.92 0.33
N VAL A 61 -16.34 -19.41 -0.15
CA VAL A 61 -15.02 -18.84 0.13
C VAL A 61 -14.47 -18.26 -1.17
N PRO A 62 -13.78 -17.11 -1.14
CA PRO A 62 -13.05 -16.60 -2.29
C PRO A 62 -12.16 -17.64 -2.97
N PRO A 63 -12.10 -17.65 -4.32
CA PRO A 63 -11.16 -18.49 -5.05
C PRO A 63 -9.72 -18.08 -4.73
N LYS A 64 -8.80 -19.03 -4.84
CA LYS A 64 -7.36 -18.75 -4.82
C LYS A 64 -6.93 -18.38 -6.24
N PRO A 65 -5.85 -17.59 -6.41
CA PRO A 65 -5.32 -17.29 -7.72
C PRO A 65 -4.81 -18.55 -8.44
N ASP A 66 -4.83 -18.54 -9.76
CA ASP A 66 -4.46 -19.70 -10.59
C ASP A 66 -2.99 -20.10 -10.44
N ASN A 67 -2.10 -19.13 -10.18
CA ASN A 67 -0.68 -19.38 -9.89
C ASN A 67 -0.38 -19.81 -8.43
N TRP A 68 -1.39 -20.25 -7.65
CA TRP A 68 -1.24 -20.58 -6.23
C TRP A 68 -0.08 -21.54 -5.90
N ASP A 69 0.04 -22.62 -6.65
CA ASP A 69 1.01 -23.68 -6.37
C ASP A 69 2.47 -23.23 -6.58
N GLN A 70 2.68 -22.18 -7.38
CA GLN A 70 4.00 -21.61 -7.62
C GLN A 70 4.56 -20.92 -6.36
N PHE A 71 3.68 -20.32 -5.55
CA PHE A 71 4.10 -19.62 -4.33
C PHE A 71 4.76 -20.55 -3.31
N GLY A 72 4.23 -21.77 -3.15
CA GLY A 72 4.81 -22.74 -2.21
C GLY A 72 6.26 -23.07 -2.54
N GLN A 73 6.55 -23.32 -3.82
CA GLN A 73 7.90 -23.59 -4.29
C GLN A 73 8.79 -22.36 -4.20
N MET A 74 8.27 -21.19 -4.61
CA MET A 74 9.00 -19.92 -4.61
C MET A 74 9.43 -19.52 -3.19
N LEU A 75 8.52 -19.56 -2.21
CA LEU A 75 8.82 -19.19 -0.83
C LEU A 75 9.84 -20.12 -0.18
N ALA A 76 9.82 -21.41 -0.51
CA ALA A 76 10.71 -22.42 0.07
C ALA A 76 12.15 -22.40 -0.50
N ARG A 77 12.43 -21.61 -1.55
CA ARG A 77 13.77 -21.59 -2.17
C ARG A 77 14.85 -21.13 -1.17
N PRO A 78 15.89 -21.96 -0.91
CA PRO A 78 16.98 -21.56 -0.02
C PRO A 78 17.74 -20.34 -0.55
N ARG A 79 18.26 -19.53 0.38
CA ARG A 79 19.09 -18.35 0.05
C ARG A 79 20.51 -18.53 0.59
N PRO A 80 21.55 -18.46 -0.25
CA PRO A 80 22.94 -18.54 0.20
C PRO A 80 23.31 -17.48 1.25
N SER A 81 22.68 -16.30 1.22
CA SER A 81 22.87 -15.25 2.23
C SER A 81 22.30 -15.57 3.61
N LEU A 82 21.57 -16.69 3.74
CA LEU A 82 20.98 -17.19 4.99
C LEU A 82 21.52 -18.59 5.33
N SER A 83 22.62 -19.01 4.70
CA SER A 83 23.27 -20.28 5.05
C SER A 83 23.80 -20.21 6.48
N PRO A 84 23.99 -21.36 7.16
CA PRO A 84 24.54 -21.38 8.51
C PRO A 84 25.89 -20.69 8.67
N SER A 85 26.70 -20.67 7.60
CA SER A 85 27.99 -19.98 7.56
C SER A 85 27.92 -18.47 7.33
N ARG A 86 26.76 -17.92 6.94
CA ARG A 86 26.56 -16.51 6.62
C ARG A 86 25.64 -15.79 7.60
N PHE A 87 24.77 -16.54 8.26
CA PHE A 87 23.85 -16.05 9.28
C PHE A 87 23.85 -17.06 10.40
N GLY A 88 24.69 -16.87 11.42
CA GLY A 88 24.90 -17.78 12.55
C GLY A 88 24.09 -17.38 13.78
N ASP A 89 24.41 -18.01 14.91
CA ASP A 89 23.70 -17.80 16.17
C ASP A 89 23.89 -16.37 16.71
N ALA A 90 25.08 -15.77 16.53
CA ALA A 90 25.33 -14.40 16.95
C ALA A 90 24.43 -13.38 16.22
N GLU A 91 24.30 -13.47 14.90
CA GLU A 91 23.40 -12.58 14.14
C GLU A 91 21.92 -12.81 14.49
N PHE A 92 21.57 -14.03 14.88
CA PHE A 92 20.23 -14.35 15.35
C PHE A 92 19.96 -13.75 16.74
N ASP A 93 20.91 -13.84 17.66
CA ASP A 93 20.80 -13.24 19.00
C ASP A 93 20.69 -11.71 18.89
N ASP A 94 21.46 -11.08 18.00
CA ASP A 94 21.36 -9.64 17.71
C ASP A 94 19.97 -9.25 17.18
N LEU A 95 19.40 -10.05 16.28
CA LEU A 95 18.02 -9.85 15.79
C LEU A 95 17.00 -9.92 16.93
N VAL A 96 17.10 -10.95 17.78
CA VAL A 96 16.16 -11.15 18.90
C VAL A 96 16.25 -9.98 19.86
N GLN A 97 17.46 -9.50 20.16
CA GLN A 97 17.68 -8.34 20.99
C GLN A 97 17.14 -7.05 20.32
N ALA A 98 17.34 -6.88 19.02
CA ALA A 98 16.82 -5.75 18.26
C ALA A 98 15.27 -5.68 18.25
N ASP A 99 14.58 -6.82 18.19
CA ASP A 99 13.12 -6.89 18.35
C ASP A 99 12.68 -6.54 19.78
N ALA A 100 13.39 -7.06 20.79
CA ALA A 100 13.09 -6.78 22.20
C ALA A 100 13.28 -5.29 22.57
N ASP A 101 14.29 -4.63 22.00
CA ASP A 101 14.64 -3.23 22.29
C ASP A 101 13.78 -2.22 21.49
N ALA A 102 13.10 -2.66 20.44
CA ALA A 102 12.30 -1.79 19.59
C ALA A 102 10.97 -1.40 20.27
N GLY A 103 10.92 -0.21 20.86
CA GLY A 103 9.72 0.32 21.53
C GLY A 103 8.69 0.95 20.59
N LYS A 104 9.04 1.23 19.34
CA LYS A 104 8.17 1.91 18.35
C LYS A 104 8.24 1.27 16.97
N GLU A 105 7.18 1.47 16.18
CA GLU A 105 7.09 0.99 14.79
C GLU A 105 8.29 1.40 13.93
N GLN A 106 8.72 2.66 14.03
CA GLN A 106 9.90 3.16 13.33
C GLN A 106 11.18 2.41 13.73
N GLN A 107 11.38 2.12 15.01
CA GLN A 107 12.55 1.38 15.48
C GLN A 107 12.53 -0.04 14.92
N VAL A 108 11.37 -0.71 14.85
CA VAL A 108 11.27 -2.02 14.20
C VAL A 108 11.66 -1.96 12.72
N CYS A 109 11.22 -0.93 12.00
CA CYS A 109 11.61 -0.71 10.60
C CYS A 109 13.12 -0.51 10.43
N GLU A 110 13.77 0.16 11.38
CA GLU A 110 15.19 0.52 11.31
C GLU A 110 16.13 -0.57 11.86
N SER A 111 15.72 -1.31 12.89
CA SER A 111 16.58 -2.30 13.58
C SER A 111 16.27 -3.74 13.19
N VAL A 112 15.01 -4.11 12.96
CA VAL A 112 14.61 -5.51 12.72
C VAL A 112 14.49 -5.80 11.23
N LEU A 113 13.78 -4.95 10.50
CA LEU A 113 13.48 -5.19 9.09
C LEU A 113 14.74 -5.39 8.21
N PRO A 114 15.89 -4.73 8.44
CA PRO A 114 17.11 -4.99 7.67
C PRO A 114 17.59 -6.45 7.72
N TYR A 115 17.42 -7.15 8.84
CA TYR A 115 17.76 -8.58 8.95
C TYR A 115 16.89 -9.42 8.02
N ILE A 116 15.59 -9.12 7.96
CA ILE A 116 14.61 -9.81 7.09
C ILE A 116 14.90 -9.50 5.62
N GLU A 117 14.98 -8.22 5.30
CA GLU A 117 15.12 -7.66 3.96
C GLU A 117 16.45 -8.02 3.29
N GLY A 118 17.52 -8.10 4.09
CA GLY A 118 18.87 -8.31 3.63
C GLY A 118 19.33 -7.22 2.65
N ARG A 119 20.36 -7.54 1.86
CA ARG A 119 20.89 -6.59 0.87
C ARG A 119 19.84 -6.29 -0.21
N VAL A 120 19.57 -5.01 -0.41
CA VAL A 120 18.79 -4.47 -1.53
C VAL A 120 19.75 -4.09 -2.67
N ALA A 121 19.54 -4.64 -3.86
CA ALA A 121 20.46 -4.45 -4.99
C ALA A 121 20.38 -3.03 -5.58
N ASP A 122 19.17 -2.51 -5.78
CA ASP A 122 18.91 -1.13 -6.20
C ASP A 122 18.05 -0.43 -5.16
N ALA A 123 18.67 0.44 -4.36
CA ALA A 123 17.98 1.21 -3.33
C ALA A 123 16.91 2.14 -3.94
N ARG A 124 17.05 2.53 -5.21
CA ARG A 124 16.08 3.36 -5.93
C ARG A 124 14.86 2.57 -6.42
N CYS A 125 14.73 1.30 -6.05
CA CYS A 125 13.53 0.49 -6.24
C CYS A 125 12.80 0.21 -4.92
N ARG A 126 13.26 0.78 -3.80
CA ARG A 126 12.71 0.63 -2.44
C ARG A 126 12.36 2.01 -1.90
N SER A 127 11.15 2.15 -1.37
CA SER A 127 10.72 3.35 -0.65
C SER A 127 9.83 2.95 0.53
N GLY A 128 9.36 3.93 1.30
CA GLY A 128 8.59 3.73 2.51
C GLY A 128 8.08 5.05 3.08
N GLY A 129 6.95 5.02 3.78
CA GLY A 129 6.40 6.20 4.45
C GLY A 129 5.87 7.29 3.51
N VAL A 130 5.73 7.01 2.21
CA VAL A 130 5.18 7.95 1.23
C VAL A 130 3.68 7.68 1.05
N PRO A 131 2.80 8.67 1.26
CA PRO A 131 1.38 8.53 0.96
C PRO A 131 1.14 8.36 -0.53
N PHE A 132 0.24 7.45 -0.89
CA PHE A 132 -0.17 7.19 -2.27
C PHE A 132 -1.23 8.20 -2.71
N SER A 133 -0.87 9.48 -2.71
CA SER A 133 -1.78 10.60 -2.94
C SER A 133 -2.28 10.74 -4.37
N ASN A 134 -1.54 10.21 -5.36
CA ASN A 134 -1.89 10.29 -6.77
C ASN A 134 -2.81 9.15 -7.22
N LEU A 135 -2.87 8.04 -6.47
CA LEU A 135 -3.75 6.92 -6.83
C LEU A 135 -5.22 7.28 -6.64
N GLU A 136 -6.02 6.89 -7.64
CA GLU A 136 -7.49 6.94 -7.59
C GLU A 136 -8.02 6.10 -6.42
N ASP A 137 -9.12 6.51 -5.83
CA ASP A 137 -9.73 5.75 -4.74
C ASP A 137 -10.24 4.39 -5.25
N LEU A 138 -10.13 3.36 -4.41
CA LEU A 138 -10.68 2.03 -4.70
C LEU A 138 -12.17 1.92 -4.34
N THR A 139 -12.72 2.94 -3.67
CA THR A 139 -14.02 2.91 -3.03
C THR A 139 -14.81 4.18 -3.34
N ASP A 140 -16.13 4.10 -3.32
CA ASP A 140 -17.01 5.25 -3.63
C ASP A 140 -16.96 6.36 -2.58
N ARG A 141 -16.42 6.04 -1.39
CA ARG A 141 -16.20 6.99 -0.30
C ARG A 141 -14.69 7.22 -0.13
N PRO A 142 -14.26 8.45 0.19
CA PRO A 142 -12.85 8.74 0.37
C PRO A 142 -12.30 7.99 1.59
N LEU A 143 -11.21 7.25 1.35
CA LEU A 143 -10.41 6.59 2.39
C LEU A 143 -9.11 7.36 2.62
N THR A 144 -8.48 7.12 3.77
CA THR A 144 -7.11 7.58 3.97
C THR A 144 -6.22 6.90 2.94
N LYS A 145 -5.40 7.69 2.24
CA LYS A 145 -4.48 7.17 1.22
C LYS A 145 -3.54 6.12 1.81
N GLY A 146 -3.23 5.09 1.02
CA GLY A 146 -2.27 4.07 1.41
C GLY A 146 -0.92 4.71 1.73
N LYS A 147 -0.28 4.26 2.81
CA LYS A 147 1.05 4.74 3.22
C LYS A 147 1.83 3.55 3.77
N PRO A 148 2.37 2.67 2.91
CA PRO A 148 3.09 1.50 3.36
C PRO A 148 4.40 1.88 4.06
N ASP A 149 4.80 1.10 5.07
CA ASP A 149 6.07 1.31 5.77
C ASP A 149 7.27 1.04 4.87
N VAL A 150 7.19 -0.03 4.06
CA VAL A 150 8.12 -0.31 2.97
C VAL A 150 7.35 -0.81 1.75
N PHE A 151 7.77 -0.38 0.57
CA PHE A 151 7.30 -0.92 -0.69
C PHE A 151 8.38 -0.93 -1.76
N TYR A 152 8.21 -1.81 -2.74
CA TYR A 152 9.07 -1.89 -3.92
C TYR A 152 8.27 -1.64 -5.19
N GLY A 153 8.84 -0.81 -6.05
CA GLY A 153 8.28 -0.41 -7.34
C GLY A 153 9.36 -0.34 -8.42
N ALA A 154 8.96 0.12 -9.60
CA ALA A 154 9.83 0.39 -10.74
C ALA A 154 10.22 1.87 -10.80
N ARG A 155 11.36 2.16 -11.43
CA ARG A 155 11.77 3.53 -11.74
C ARG A 155 10.97 4.04 -12.93
N PRO A 156 10.48 5.29 -12.93
CA PRO A 156 9.60 5.82 -13.98
C PRO A 156 10.10 5.62 -15.42
N GLU A 157 11.40 5.77 -15.66
CA GLU A 157 12.06 5.60 -16.96
C GLU A 157 12.03 4.18 -17.53
N GLN A 158 11.60 3.18 -16.76
CA GLN A 158 11.44 1.81 -17.26
C GLN A 158 10.16 1.63 -18.11
N LEU A 159 9.17 2.50 -17.96
CA LEU A 159 7.89 2.43 -18.67
C LEU A 159 7.75 3.63 -19.60
N ASP A 160 7.25 3.37 -20.80
CA ASP A 160 7.00 4.40 -21.79
C ASP A 160 6.14 5.54 -21.20
N ARG A 161 6.46 6.77 -21.59
CA ARG A 161 5.82 7.97 -21.04
C ARG A 161 4.32 8.00 -21.34
N GLY A 162 3.91 7.60 -22.55
CA GLY A 162 2.49 7.55 -22.93
C GLY A 162 1.71 6.57 -22.06
N VAL A 163 2.28 5.40 -21.76
CA VAL A 163 1.65 4.42 -20.84
C VAL A 163 1.61 4.95 -19.42
N ARG A 164 2.68 5.60 -18.95
CA ARG A 164 2.72 6.22 -17.61
C ARG A 164 1.65 7.29 -17.45
N ASP A 165 1.52 8.18 -18.42
CA ASP A 165 0.56 9.28 -18.38
C ASP A 165 -0.87 8.73 -18.42
N ALA A 166 -1.14 7.72 -19.28
CA ALA A 166 -2.45 7.08 -19.39
C ALA A 166 -2.87 6.32 -18.12
N LEU A 167 -1.93 5.70 -17.41
CA LEU A 167 -2.21 4.88 -16.23
C LEU A 167 -1.86 5.57 -14.90
N SER A 168 -1.57 6.88 -14.92
CA SER A 168 -1.02 7.62 -13.77
C SER A 168 -1.79 7.36 -12.46
N GLY A 169 -3.13 7.45 -12.50
CA GLY A 169 -4.00 7.23 -11.34
C GLY A 169 -4.02 5.80 -10.80
N HIS A 170 -3.46 4.82 -11.52
CA HIS A 170 -3.43 3.40 -11.10
C HIS A 170 -2.04 2.92 -10.74
N ILE A 171 -0.99 3.49 -11.35
CA ILE A 171 0.38 2.98 -11.19
C ILE A 171 1.33 3.99 -10.55
N ILE A 172 1.06 5.29 -10.57
CA ILE A 172 1.96 6.29 -9.99
C ILE A 172 1.47 6.64 -8.57
N PRO A 173 2.18 6.23 -7.50
CA PRO A 173 1.68 6.39 -6.13
C PRO A 173 1.60 7.84 -5.67
N SER A 174 2.62 8.64 -5.98
CA SER A 174 2.80 10.00 -5.48
C SER A 174 2.92 10.99 -6.63
N THR A 175 2.57 12.25 -6.39
CA THR A 175 2.77 13.35 -7.35
C THR A 175 4.23 13.86 -7.36
N GLN A 176 5.12 13.22 -6.62
CA GLN A 176 6.56 13.43 -6.73
C GLN A 176 7.08 12.53 -7.85
N ASP A 177 7.26 13.12 -9.04
CA ASP A 177 7.46 12.40 -10.30
C ASP A 177 8.76 11.58 -10.37
N ASP A 178 9.72 11.83 -9.47
CA ASP A 178 10.98 11.10 -9.33
C ASP A 178 10.86 9.83 -8.47
N LEU A 179 9.73 9.64 -7.78
CA LEU A 179 9.47 8.46 -6.97
C LEU A 179 9.03 7.24 -7.79
N LEU A 180 9.07 6.08 -7.13
CA LEU A 180 8.72 4.78 -7.70
C LEU A 180 7.30 4.77 -8.28
N MET A 181 7.14 4.09 -9.41
CA MET A 181 5.84 3.68 -9.95
C MET A 181 5.58 2.19 -9.74
N LEU A 182 4.35 1.77 -9.97
CA LEU A 182 3.85 0.41 -9.99
C LEU A 182 4.34 -0.44 -8.81
N PRO A 183 4.09 -0.03 -7.56
CA PRO A 183 4.41 -0.87 -6.43
C PRO A 183 3.57 -2.16 -6.48
N ASN A 184 4.20 -3.29 -6.17
CA ASN A 184 3.52 -4.59 -6.10
C ASN A 184 4.11 -5.53 -5.02
N PHE A 185 5.00 -5.00 -4.17
CA PHE A 185 5.50 -5.68 -2.98
C PHE A 185 5.53 -4.69 -1.82
N TYR A 186 4.88 -5.04 -0.71
CA TYR A 186 4.65 -4.14 0.41
C TYR A 186 4.93 -4.81 1.75
N THR A 187 5.30 -4.03 2.75
CA THR A 187 5.46 -4.48 4.14
C THR A 187 4.83 -3.45 5.08
N GLU A 188 3.93 -3.93 5.92
CA GLU A 188 3.38 -3.20 7.06
C GLU A 188 4.03 -3.71 8.34
N VAL A 189 4.62 -2.81 9.10
CA VAL A 189 5.27 -3.09 10.37
C VAL A 189 4.41 -2.52 11.48
N LYS A 190 4.38 -3.18 12.63
CA LYS A 190 3.77 -2.63 13.84
C LYS A 190 4.76 -2.75 14.99
N GLY A 191 4.87 -1.68 15.77
CA GLY A 191 5.59 -1.72 17.05
C GLY A 191 4.87 -2.59 18.08
N PRO A 192 5.44 -2.76 19.29
CA PRO A 192 4.91 -3.63 20.34
C PRO A 192 3.46 -3.33 20.74
N ASP A 193 3.09 -2.04 20.77
CA ASP A 193 1.73 -1.57 21.09
C ASP A 193 0.84 -1.41 19.85
N GLY A 194 1.37 -1.77 18.68
CA GLY A 194 0.66 -1.68 17.42
C GLY A 194 -0.43 -2.75 17.29
N SER A 195 -1.40 -2.51 16.40
CA SER A 195 -2.49 -3.44 16.19
C SER A 195 -2.23 -4.34 14.99
N LEU A 196 -2.12 -5.65 15.22
CA LEU A 196 -2.06 -6.66 14.16
C LEU A 196 -3.30 -6.59 13.24
N ALA A 197 -4.47 -6.24 13.79
CA ALA A 197 -5.68 -6.07 12.99
C ALA A 197 -5.57 -4.86 12.04
N VAL A 198 -4.92 -3.78 12.47
CA VAL A 198 -4.65 -2.61 11.61
C VAL A 198 -3.64 -2.98 10.51
N ALA A 199 -2.56 -3.70 10.84
CA ALA A 199 -1.62 -4.20 9.83
C ALA A 199 -2.31 -5.06 8.77
N GLY A 200 -3.21 -5.96 9.18
CA GLY A 200 -3.98 -6.78 8.24
C GLY A 200 -4.89 -5.96 7.30
N ARG A 201 -5.51 -4.88 7.80
CA ARG A 201 -6.30 -3.96 6.97
C ARG A 201 -5.43 -3.16 6.00
N GLN A 202 -4.28 -2.66 6.45
CA GLN A 202 -3.32 -1.95 5.61
C GLN A 202 -2.76 -2.88 4.51
N ALA A 203 -2.36 -4.09 4.87
CA ALA A 203 -1.89 -5.11 3.92
C ALA A 203 -2.97 -5.47 2.88
N CYS A 204 -4.23 -5.56 3.28
CA CYS A 204 -5.34 -5.79 2.35
C CYS A 204 -5.55 -4.61 1.40
N TYR A 205 -5.54 -3.39 1.92
CA TYR A 205 -5.78 -2.19 1.12
C TYR A 205 -4.63 -1.91 0.14
N ASN A 206 -3.38 -1.99 0.61
CA ASN A 206 -2.20 -1.81 -0.24
C ASN A 206 -2.08 -2.95 -1.26
N GLY A 207 -2.45 -4.18 -0.89
CA GLY A 207 -2.53 -5.31 -1.81
C GLY A 207 -3.53 -5.08 -2.93
N ALA A 208 -4.68 -4.46 -2.64
CA ALA A 208 -5.66 -4.09 -3.66
C ALA A 208 -5.18 -2.96 -4.57
N LEU A 209 -4.46 -1.97 -4.04
CA LEU A 209 -3.85 -0.91 -4.85
C LEU A 209 -2.83 -1.49 -5.84
N GLY A 210 -1.95 -2.37 -5.37
CA GLY A 210 -0.95 -3.03 -6.22
C GLY A 210 -1.57 -3.97 -7.26
N ALA A 211 -2.58 -4.75 -6.86
CA ALA A 211 -3.27 -5.64 -7.78
C ALA A 211 -3.98 -4.87 -8.90
N ARG A 212 -4.61 -3.72 -8.58
CA ARG A 212 -5.19 -2.83 -9.60
C ARG A 212 -4.12 -2.28 -10.53
N GLY A 213 -3.01 -1.79 -9.99
CA GLY A 213 -1.90 -1.27 -10.80
C GLY A 213 -1.35 -2.31 -11.78
N MET A 214 -1.10 -3.53 -11.30
CA MET A 214 -0.63 -4.64 -12.15
C MET A 214 -1.67 -5.00 -13.22
N HIS A 215 -2.94 -5.12 -12.85
CA HIS A 215 -4.03 -5.40 -13.79
C HIS A 215 -4.14 -4.34 -14.89
N SER A 216 -4.19 -3.06 -14.50
CA SER A 216 -4.27 -1.94 -15.45
C SER A 216 -3.12 -1.96 -16.45
N LEU A 217 -1.90 -2.29 -16.01
CA LEU A 217 -0.75 -2.42 -16.91
C LEU A 217 -0.87 -3.62 -17.85
N HIS A 218 -1.28 -4.78 -17.35
CA HIS A 218 -1.48 -5.99 -18.17
C HIS A 218 -2.54 -5.77 -19.24
N THR A 219 -3.64 -5.09 -18.93
CA THR A 219 -4.72 -4.86 -19.91
C THR A 219 -4.55 -3.61 -20.77
N CYS A 220 -3.50 -2.81 -20.56
CA CYS A 220 -3.29 -1.55 -21.27
C CYS A 220 -3.28 -1.73 -22.80
N GLY A 221 -4.08 -0.95 -23.53
CA GLY A 221 -4.14 -1.04 -24.99
C GLY A 221 -4.85 -2.30 -25.55
N GLN A 222 -5.49 -3.11 -24.69
CA GLN A 222 -6.40 -4.17 -25.14
C GLN A 222 -7.82 -3.62 -25.30
N ALA A 223 -8.56 -4.13 -26.28
CA ALA A 223 -9.95 -3.73 -26.53
C ALA A 223 -10.91 -4.19 -25.41
N GLU A 224 -10.64 -5.33 -24.78
CA GLU A 224 -11.42 -5.87 -23.67
C GLU A 224 -10.50 -6.14 -22.46
N SER A 225 -11.00 -5.84 -21.26
CA SER A 225 -10.28 -6.14 -20.03
C SER A 225 -10.36 -7.65 -19.76
N THR A 226 -9.23 -8.32 -19.92
CA THR A 226 -9.09 -9.76 -19.62
C THR A 226 -8.67 -9.95 -18.16
N TYR A 227 -9.16 -11.03 -17.54
CA TYR A 227 -8.82 -11.42 -16.16
C TYR A 227 -8.22 -12.81 -16.21
N ASP A 228 -6.96 -12.95 -15.83
CA ASP A 228 -6.22 -14.21 -15.86
C ASP A 228 -6.23 -14.95 -14.52
N SER A 229 -6.90 -14.37 -13.51
CA SER A 229 -7.03 -14.90 -12.15
C SER A 229 -5.68 -15.14 -11.45
N ASN A 230 -4.57 -14.56 -11.94
CA ASN A 230 -3.25 -14.70 -11.33
C ASN A 230 -2.99 -13.61 -10.28
N ALA A 231 -2.11 -13.92 -9.34
CA ALA A 231 -1.66 -12.94 -8.35
C ALA A 231 -0.23 -12.45 -8.62
N TYR A 232 -0.09 -11.14 -8.76
CA TYR A 232 1.18 -10.45 -9.03
C TYR A 232 1.63 -9.52 -7.90
N THR A 233 0.82 -9.40 -6.85
CA THR A 233 1.06 -8.48 -5.73
C THR A 233 1.22 -9.24 -4.43
N ILE A 234 2.30 -8.94 -3.70
CA ILE A 234 2.60 -9.51 -2.39
C ILE A 234 2.53 -8.43 -1.32
N THR A 235 1.88 -8.71 -0.21
CA THR A 235 1.90 -7.86 0.98
C THR A 235 2.37 -8.65 2.18
N ASN A 236 3.11 -7.99 3.07
CA ASN A 236 3.66 -8.62 4.26
C ASN A 236 3.26 -7.83 5.50
N THR A 237 3.16 -8.52 6.63
CA THR A 237 3.00 -7.89 7.94
C THR A 237 4.05 -8.39 8.92
N TYR A 238 4.64 -7.49 9.71
CA TYR A 238 5.51 -7.82 10.84
C TYR A 238 4.95 -7.23 12.14
N HIS A 239 4.86 -8.05 13.19
CA HIS A 239 4.46 -7.61 14.53
C HIS A 239 4.98 -8.57 15.61
N GLY A 240 5.83 -8.07 16.53
CA GLY A 240 6.34 -8.83 17.68
C GLY A 240 6.93 -10.18 17.31
N GLY A 241 7.96 -10.20 16.45
CA GLY A 241 8.55 -11.42 15.91
C GLY A 241 7.70 -12.23 14.93
N THR A 242 6.40 -11.95 14.79
CA THR A 242 5.52 -12.67 13.86
C THR A 242 5.51 -11.99 12.50
N PHE A 243 5.85 -12.75 11.47
CA PHE A 243 5.86 -12.31 10.09
C PHE A 243 4.85 -13.11 9.26
N LYS A 244 4.06 -12.44 8.41
CA LYS A 244 3.08 -13.08 7.52
C LYS A 244 3.20 -12.55 6.11
N ILE A 245 3.03 -13.43 5.14
CA ILE A 245 3.06 -13.13 3.71
C ILE A 245 1.66 -13.38 3.14
N TYR A 246 1.18 -12.43 2.36
CA TYR A 246 -0.09 -12.48 1.66
C TYR A 246 0.11 -12.21 0.16
N THR A 247 -0.84 -12.65 -0.64
CA THR A 247 -0.96 -12.31 -2.05
C THR A 247 -2.33 -11.71 -2.32
N SER A 248 -2.42 -10.80 -3.30
CA SER A 248 -3.69 -10.21 -3.74
C SER A 248 -3.84 -10.34 -5.25
N HIS A 249 -5.04 -10.75 -5.70
CA HIS A 249 -5.41 -10.87 -7.12
C HIS A 249 -6.77 -10.25 -7.37
N ILE A 250 -7.03 -9.93 -8.64
CA ILE A 250 -8.27 -9.36 -9.12
C ILE A 250 -9.05 -10.41 -9.91
N GLU A 251 -10.35 -10.45 -9.66
CA GLU A 251 -11.34 -11.25 -10.37
C GLU A 251 -12.35 -10.33 -11.08
N PRO A 252 -12.98 -10.80 -12.17
CA PRO A 252 -13.98 -10.02 -12.87
C PRO A 252 -15.20 -9.74 -11.98
N PRO A 253 -16.00 -8.71 -12.31
CA PRO A 253 -17.23 -8.42 -11.59
C PRO A 253 -18.19 -9.61 -11.55
N ARG A 254 -18.80 -9.88 -10.38
CA ARG A 254 -19.83 -10.92 -10.23
C ARG A 254 -21.13 -10.64 -10.98
N THR A 255 -21.39 -9.36 -11.29
CA THR A 255 -22.60 -8.90 -11.96
C THR A 255 -22.21 -8.02 -13.13
N ALA A 256 -22.98 -8.07 -14.21
CA ALA A 256 -22.75 -7.22 -15.38
C ALA A 256 -22.79 -5.74 -14.96
N GLY A 257 -21.74 -4.99 -15.32
CA GLY A 257 -21.58 -3.58 -14.93
C GLY A 257 -21.10 -3.36 -13.48
N GLY A 258 -20.79 -4.43 -12.74
CA GLY A 258 -20.19 -4.33 -11.41
C GLY A 258 -18.71 -3.94 -11.44
N ARG A 259 -18.14 -3.72 -10.25
CA ARG A 259 -16.70 -3.51 -10.09
C ARG A 259 -15.93 -4.84 -10.01
N PRO A 260 -14.65 -4.88 -10.44
CA PRO A 260 -13.79 -6.02 -10.19
C PRO A 260 -13.64 -6.27 -8.70
N GLU A 261 -13.42 -7.52 -8.33
CA GLU A 261 -13.23 -7.91 -6.93
C GLU A 261 -11.76 -8.23 -6.66
N THR A 262 -11.26 -7.84 -5.49
CA THR A 262 -9.91 -8.16 -5.05
C THR A 262 -9.95 -9.09 -3.85
N TYR A 263 -9.13 -10.15 -3.90
CA TYR A 263 -9.04 -11.13 -2.83
C TYR A 263 -7.62 -11.23 -2.28
N MET A 264 -7.48 -10.96 -0.98
CA MET A 264 -6.23 -11.19 -0.25
C MET A 264 -6.20 -12.59 0.37
N HIS A 265 -5.14 -13.35 0.10
CA HIS A 265 -4.91 -14.68 0.67
C HIS A 265 -3.58 -14.76 1.39
N GLN A 266 -3.54 -15.41 2.55
CA GLN A 266 -2.28 -15.68 3.27
C GLN A 266 -1.53 -16.83 2.60
N LEU A 267 -0.30 -16.58 2.18
CA LEU A 267 0.61 -17.58 1.62
C LEU A 267 1.28 -18.38 2.74
N ASN A 268 1.86 -17.69 3.74
CA ASN A 268 2.52 -18.34 4.87
C ASN A 268 2.71 -17.40 6.07
N GLY A 269 3.18 -17.93 7.21
CA GLY A 269 3.57 -17.18 8.38
C GLY A 269 4.75 -17.81 9.13
N TYR A 270 5.58 -16.98 9.76
CA TYR A 270 6.83 -17.35 10.40
C TYR A 270 6.97 -16.66 11.75
N ASN A 271 7.46 -17.38 12.76
CA ASN A 271 7.91 -16.80 14.02
C ASN A 271 9.42 -16.55 13.92
N LEU A 272 9.80 -15.32 13.60
CA LEU A 272 11.17 -14.94 13.24
C LEU A 272 12.10 -14.86 14.46
N THR A 273 11.59 -14.65 15.67
CA THR A 273 12.40 -14.59 16.89
C THR A 273 12.38 -15.91 17.68
N GLY A 274 11.58 -16.88 17.24
CA GLY A 274 11.42 -18.16 17.95
C GLY A 274 12.61 -19.11 17.82
N ASN A 275 13.27 -19.16 16.66
CA ASN A 275 14.55 -19.86 16.45
C ASN A 275 15.17 -19.47 15.10
N ILE A 276 16.48 -19.69 14.98
CA ILE A 276 17.26 -19.36 13.77
C ILE A 276 16.78 -20.07 12.50
N GLY A 277 16.23 -21.29 12.61
CA GLY A 277 15.67 -22.03 11.48
C GLY A 277 14.43 -21.33 10.90
N ASN A 278 13.51 -20.92 11.78
CA ASN A 278 12.33 -20.14 11.39
C ASN A 278 12.71 -18.78 10.82
N PHE A 279 13.71 -18.10 11.41
CA PHE A 279 14.22 -16.85 10.87
C PHE A 279 14.74 -17.03 9.45
N ARG A 280 15.68 -17.97 9.23
CA ARG A 280 16.26 -18.23 7.90
C ARG A 280 15.17 -18.58 6.89
N ALA A 281 14.17 -19.37 7.26
CA ALA A 281 13.05 -19.72 6.39
C ALA A 281 12.18 -18.49 6.04
N GLY A 282 11.81 -17.68 7.04
CA GLY A 282 10.96 -16.50 6.83
C GLY A 282 11.66 -15.37 6.07
N ALA A 283 12.93 -15.09 6.39
CA ALA A 283 13.74 -14.13 5.65
C ALA A 283 14.02 -14.59 4.21
N ALA A 284 14.21 -15.90 3.98
CA ALA A 284 14.32 -16.43 2.62
C ALA A 284 13.01 -16.22 1.85
N ALA A 285 11.87 -16.54 2.46
CA ALA A 285 10.55 -16.36 1.88
C ALA A 285 10.26 -14.89 1.53
N TYR A 286 10.60 -13.93 2.40
CA TYR A 286 10.50 -12.50 2.10
C TYR A 286 11.30 -12.12 0.85
N ARG A 287 12.58 -12.51 0.81
CA ARG A 287 13.49 -12.16 -0.30
C ARG A 287 13.06 -12.83 -1.60
N ASN A 288 12.57 -14.07 -1.54
CA ASN A 288 11.99 -14.79 -2.68
C ASN A 288 10.74 -14.09 -3.22
N ALA A 289 9.82 -13.72 -2.34
CA ALA A 289 8.59 -13.07 -2.74
C ALA A 289 8.84 -11.66 -3.32
N ARG A 290 9.83 -10.94 -2.78
CA ARG A 290 10.29 -9.65 -3.32
C ARG A 290 10.82 -9.79 -4.74
N ASP A 291 11.72 -10.76 -4.96
CA ASP A 291 12.33 -10.98 -6.27
C ASP A 291 11.29 -11.48 -7.29
N TYR A 292 10.35 -12.32 -6.85
CA TYR A 292 9.21 -12.76 -7.65
C TYR A 292 8.34 -11.58 -8.09
N ALA A 293 7.88 -10.75 -7.14
CA ALA A 293 7.07 -9.59 -7.44
C ALA A 293 7.78 -8.63 -8.41
N LYS A 294 9.09 -8.42 -8.23
CA LYS A 294 9.90 -7.63 -9.18
C LYS A 294 9.92 -8.25 -10.58
N MET A 295 10.13 -9.56 -10.69
CA MET A 295 10.17 -10.26 -11.98
C MET A 295 8.84 -10.10 -12.74
N GLU A 296 7.71 -10.33 -12.08
CA GLU A 296 6.38 -10.18 -12.68
C GLU A 296 6.13 -8.74 -13.14
N ARG A 297 6.47 -7.76 -12.28
CA ARG A 297 6.33 -6.33 -12.60
C ARG A 297 7.18 -5.92 -13.79
N ASP A 298 8.45 -6.29 -13.80
CA ASP A 298 9.36 -5.92 -14.87
C ASP A 298 8.93 -6.58 -16.19
N SER A 299 8.42 -7.81 -16.15
CA SER A 299 7.84 -8.47 -17.33
C SER A 299 6.61 -7.73 -17.84
N ALA A 300 5.69 -7.33 -16.96
CA ALA A 300 4.51 -6.55 -17.33
C ALA A 300 4.88 -5.21 -17.98
N ILE A 301 5.91 -4.53 -17.47
CA ILE A 301 6.43 -3.28 -18.04
C ILE A 301 6.97 -3.50 -19.45
N LEU A 302 7.78 -4.55 -19.65
CA LEU A 302 8.31 -4.88 -20.98
C LEU A 302 7.17 -5.16 -21.97
N GLN A 303 6.21 -5.99 -21.59
CA GLN A 303 5.06 -6.31 -22.42
C GLN A 303 4.18 -5.09 -22.75
N ALA A 304 4.05 -4.14 -21.82
CA ALA A 304 3.30 -2.90 -22.07
C ALA A 304 4.01 -2.00 -23.09
N ASN A 305 5.33 -1.86 -22.97
CA ASN A 305 6.13 -1.10 -23.95
C ASN A 305 6.08 -1.74 -25.34
N GLU A 306 6.19 -3.07 -25.41
CA GLU A 306 6.13 -3.82 -26.69
C GLU A 306 4.78 -3.65 -27.39
N ARG A 307 3.67 -3.74 -26.64
CA ARG A 307 2.32 -3.51 -27.20
C ARG A 307 2.15 -2.12 -27.75
N LEU A 308 2.62 -1.09 -27.04
CA LEU A 308 2.54 0.27 -27.54
C LEU A 308 3.35 0.45 -28.83
N ALA A 309 4.56 -0.12 -28.90
CA ALA A 309 5.39 -0.07 -30.10
C ALA A 309 4.72 -0.78 -31.29
N GLN A 310 4.03 -1.90 -31.07
CA GLN A 310 3.25 -2.60 -32.11
C GLN A 310 2.10 -1.74 -32.62
N LEU A 311 1.30 -1.16 -31.71
CA LEU A 311 0.19 -0.28 -32.09
C LEU A 311 0.67 0.93 -32.91
N GLN A 312 1.81 1.52 -32.53
CA GLN A 312 2.41 2.63 -33.29
C GLN A 312 2.86 2.20 -34.69
N ALA A 313 3.46 1.00 -34.83
CA ALA A 313 3.86 0.46 -36.12
C ALA A 313 2.65 0.16 -37.03
N GLU A 314 1.56 -0.37 -36.47
CA GLU A 314 0.31 -0.62 -37.19
C GLU A 314 -0.31 0.70 -37.68
N THR A 315 -0.38 1.73 -36.83
CA THR A 315 -0.89 3.05 -37.24
C THR A 315 -0.06 3.68 -38.35
N ALA A 316 1.27 3.53 -38.32
CA ALA A 316 2.15 4.05 -39.36
C ALA A 316 1.97 3.30 -40.69
N ALA A 317 1.79 1.97 -40.65
CA ALA A 317 1.54 1.16 -41.83
C ALA A 317 0.18 1.49 -42.49
N ASP A 318 -0.85 1.76 -41.69
CA ASP A 318 -2.16 2.19 -42.19
C ASP A 318 -2.09 3.60 -42.81
N GLU A 319 -1.34 4.53 -42.23
CA GLU A 319 -1.11 5.86 -42.81
C GLU A 319 -0.33 5.80 -44.15
N GLU A 320 0.67 4.92 -44.27
CA GLU A 320 1.38 4.69 -45.54
C GLU A 320 0.48 4.04 -46.61
N ASN A 321 -0.45 3.16 -46.23
CA ASN A 321 -1.38 2.51 -47.16
C ASN A 321 -2.52 3.43 -47.63
N VAL A 322 -2.74 4.57 -46.96
CA VAL A 322 -3.77 5.56 -47.33
C VAL A 322 -3.24 6.63 -48.31
N SER A 323 -1.96 6.60 -48.74
CA SER A 323 -1.49 7.42 -49.87
C SER A 323 -0.25 6.88 -50.61
N PRO A 324 -0.44 6.47 -51.89
CA PRO A 324 0.21 7.20 -52.96
C PRO A 324 -0.72 7.40 -54.18
N ALA A 325 -1.75 8.25 -54.04
CA ALA A 325 -2.60 8.63 -55.17
C ALA A 325 -3.04 10.09 -55.10
N LEU A 326 -2.09 11.03 -55.12
CA LEU A 326 -2.19 12.45 -55.51
C LEU A 326 -0.86 13.09 -55.08
N SER A 327 0.15 13.23 -55.92
CA SER A 327 0.16 14.26 -56.95
C SER A 327 1.31 13.98 -57.93
N LEU A 328 0.96 13.64 -59.16
CA LEU A 328 1.86 13.65 -60.31
C LEU A 328 1.20 14.54 -61.35
N VAL A 329 1.42 15.86 -61.23
CA VAL A 329 1.31 16.78 -62.35
C VAL A 329 2.52 17.71 -62.31
N THR A 330 3.46 17.38 -63.19
CA THR A 330 4.56 18.21 -63.64
C THR A 330 4.04 19.42 -64.42
N ALA A 331 4.58 20.60 -64.16
CA ALA A 331 4.75 21.64 -65.18
C ALA A 331 6.05 22.42 -64.87
N LEU A 332 6.87 22.52 -65.91
CA LEU A 332 8.24 23.03 -65.96
C LEU A 332 8.29 24.55 -66.22
N ASP A 333 9.49 25.12 -65.95
CA ASP A 333 10.14 26.30 -66.58
C ASP A 333 9.56 27.70 -66.25
N THR A 334 10.33 28.79 -66.04
CA THR A 334 11.71 29.16 -66.39
C THR A 334 12.15 30.46 -65.65
N GLU A 335 13.45 30.53 -65.30
CA GLU A 335 14.43 31.64 -65.44
C GLU A 335 14.22 33.08 -64.89
N GLU A 336 15.31 33.54 -64.22
CA GLU A 336 15.93 34.91 -64.17
C GLU A 336 15.20 36.08 -63.44
N THR A 337 15.80 37.07 -62.77
CA THR A 337 17.18 37.53 -62.49
C THR A 337 17.17 38.67 -61.42
N HIS A 338 18.31 38.86 -60.71
CA HIS A 338 18.87 40.13 -60.15
C HIS A 338 18.11 40.92 -59.03
N THR A 339 18.70 41.58 -58.01
CA THR A 339 20.07 41.99 -57.61
C THR A 339 20.12 42.55 -56.17
N LEU A 340 21.25 42.31 -55.48
CA LEU A 340 22.06 43.17 -54.57
C LEU A 340 21.42 43.84 -53.33
N THR A 341 21.80 43.51 -52.08
CA THR A 341 23.02 43.90 -51.30
C THR A 341 22.71 45.00 -50.26
N ARG A 342 22.92 44.72 -48.96
CA ARG A 342 23.72 45.59 -48.07
C ARG A 342 24.14 44.88 -46.78
N ASP A 343 25.43 44.95 -46.58
CA ASP A 343 26.29 44.43 -45.52
C ASP A 343 26.33 45.34 -44.28
N SER A 344 26.96 44.85 -43.19
CA SER A 344 27.44 45.46 -41.93
C SER A 344 26.88 44.66 -40.73
N GLY A 345 27.63 44.02 -39.84
CA GLY A 345 29.05 44.06 -39.48
C GLY A 345 29.15 44.14 -37.93
N THR A 346 29.64 43.06 -37.30
CA THR A 346 30.49 42.92 -36.07
C THR A 346 30.20 43.82 -34.84
N SER A 347 30.20 43.38 -33.57
CA SER A 347 31.33 42.81 -32.79
C SER A 347 30.99 42.76 -31.26
N PHE A 348 31.49 41.75 -30.52
CA PHE A 348 32.06 41.74 -29.13
C PHE A 348 31.15 42.25 -27.96
N ASP A 349 31.11 41.79 -26.70
CA ASP A 349 31.80 40.83 -25.79
C ASP A 349 30.81 40.57 -24.62
N GLU A 350 30.70 39.37 -24.04
CA GLU A 350 31.47 38.79 -22.91
C GLU A 350 31.14 39.33 -21.49
N ASP A 351 30.78 38.37 -20.62
CA ASP A 351 30.92 38.28 -19.16
C ASP A 351 30.12 39.11 -18.13
N GLY A 352 29.64 38.38 -17.11
CA GLY A 352 29.10 38.94 -15.87
C GLY A 352 28.50 37.92 -14.89
N HIS A 353 29.32 37.03 -14.33
CA HIS A 353 28.99 36.26 -13.11
C HIS A 353 28.72 37.18 -11.91
N ALA A 354 27.69 36.86 -11.10
CA ALA A 354 27.67 37.21 -9.68
C ALA A 354 26.87 36.20 -8.86
N ALA A 355 27.58 35.47 -8.01
CA ALA A 355 27.06 34.61 -6.96
C ALA A 355 26.57 35.41 -5.74
N ARG A 356 25.62 34.81 -5.00
CA ARG A 356 25.39 34.86 -3.53
C ARG A 356 23.98 34.30 -3.25
N ARG A 357 23.64 33.66 -2.14
CA ARG A 357 24.31 32.93 -1.04
C ARG A 357 23.12 32.38 -0.23
N ASP A 358 23.25 31.14 0.21
CA ASP A 358 22.81 30.55 1.49
C ASP A 358 21.54 31.08 2.17
N ARG A 359 20.57 30.17 2.34
CA ARG A 359 19.83 30.03 3.61
C ARG A 359 19.28 28.61 3.74
N GLU A 360 20.02 27.81 4.49
CA GLU A 360 19.48 26.69 5.26
C GLU A 360 18.42 27.21 6.23
N SER A 361 17.32 26.48 6.38
CA SER A 361 16.42 26.58 7.53
C SER A 361 15.80 25.22 7.78
N ASP A 362 16.37 24.56 8.79
CA ASP A 362 15.77 23.49 9.57
C ASP A 362 14.52 23.97 10.34
N SER A 363 13.72 22.99 10.78
CA SER A 363 12.74 22.99 11.89
C SER A 363 11.23 22.90 11.56
N SER A 364 10.73 21.65 11.67
CA SER A 364 9.63 21.18 12.56
C SER A 364 8.17 21.65 12.31
N PRO A 365 7.12 20.93 12.81
CA PRO A 365 7.14 19.99 13.94
C PRO A 365 6.41 18.63 13.81
N ASP A 366 6.87 17.71 14.66
CA ASP A 366 6.12 16.58 15.23
C ASP A 366 4.77 17.04 15.80
N GLU A 367 3.69 16.38 15.38
CA GLU A 367 2.38 16.50 16.04
C GLU A 367 2.28 15.43 17.14
N LEU A 368 2.79 15.78 18.33
CA LEU A 368 2.51 15.11 19.59
C LEU A 368 1.04 15.33 19.98
N ALA A 369 0.19 14.33 19.74
CA ALA A 369 -1.11 14.27 20.40
C ALA A 369 -0.98 13.51 21.73
N ASP A 370 -0.78 14.28 22.80
CA ASP A 370 -1.01 13.86 24.18
C ASP A 370 -2.47 13.41 24.34
N TYR A 371 -2.71 12.10 24.35
CA TYR A 371 -3.99 11.56 24.80
C TYR A 371 -4.04 11.56 26.33
N ALA A 372 -4.51 12.69 26.87
CA ALA A 372 -5.03 12.75 28.23
C ALA A 372 -6.28 11.86 28.34
N LEU A 373 -6.14 10.71 29.02
CA LEU A 373 -7.27 9.90 29.44
C LEU A 373 -8.16 10.72 30.40
N PRO A 374 -9.49 10.81 30.18
CA PRO A 374 -10.37 11.42 31.16
C PRO A 374 -10.44 10.55 32.43
N ALA A 375 -9.93 11.10 33.52
CA ALA A 375 -10.01 10.54 34.86
C ALA A 375 -11.48 10.31 35.27
N LYS A 376 -11.87 9.04 35.46
CA LYS A 376 -13.03 8.70 36.29
C LYS A 376 -12.55 8.43 37.72
N ARG A 377 -12.83 9.36 38.62
CA ARG A 377 -12.77 9.15 40.08
C ARG A 377 -14.16 8.72 40.63
N PRO A 378 -14.22 8.10 41.81
CA PRO A 378 -14.90 6.82 41.99
C PRO A 378 -16.22 6.91 42.76
N ALA A 379 -17.11 5.93 42.56
CA ALA A 379 -18.18 5.66 43.50
C ALA A 379 -17.70 4.66 44.57
N ARG A 380 -17.80 5.08 45.83
CA ARG A 380 -17.48 4.33 47.04
C ARG A 380 -18.56 3.30 47.40
N ARG A 381 -18.07 2.24 48.05
CA ARG A 381 -18.67 1.41 49.12
C ARG A 381 -19.68 0.31 48.75
N SER A 382 -19.23 -0.93 49.00
CA SER A 382 -19.89 -1.86 49.93
C SER A 382 -18.92 -2.96 50.36
N MET A 383 -18.44 -2.89 51.60
CA MET A 383 -17.76 -3.96 52.33
C MET A 383 -18.81 -4.81 53.05
N ARG A 384 -18.80 -6.13 52.84
CA ARG A 384 -19.28 -7.22 53.70
C ARG A 384 -19.11 -8.52 52.88
N GLN A 385 -18.62 -9.65 53.37
CA GLN A 385 -18.22 -10.08 54.71
C GLN A 385 -17.44 -11.39 54.50
N GLU A 386 -16.38 -11.61 55.27
CA GLU A 386 -15.70 -12.90 55.38
C GLU A 386 -16.67 -14.02 55.82
N SER A 387 -16.51 -15.20 55.25
CA SER A 387 -16.82 -16.44 55.96
C SER A 387 -15.75 -17.47 55.65
N GLN A 388 -14.84 -17.61 56.62
CA GLN A 388 -13.98 -18.76 56.84
C GLN A 388 -14.80 -20.06 56.79
N ARG A 389 -14.26 -21.11 56.18
CA ARG A 389 -14.38 -22.45 56.75
C ARG A 389 -13.11 -23.26 56.56
N LYS A 390 -12.73 -23.84 57.69
CA LYS A 390 -11.45 -24.40 58.11
C LYS A 390 -11.47 -25.91 57.87
N ARG A 391 -10.29 -26.41 57.50
CA ARG A 391 -9.76 -27.79 57.55
C ARG A 391 -10.57 -28.85 58.31
N ARG A 392 -10.52 -30.09 57.80
CA ARG A 392 -10.07 -31.25 58.59
C ARG A 392 -9.21 -32.18 57.74
N ASP A 393 -8.04 -32.46 58.30
CA ASP A 393 -7.08 -33.52 57.96
C ASP A 393 -7.53 -34.88 58.51
N ALA A 394 -6.97 -35.96 57.94
CA ALA A 394 -6.48 -37.22 58.58
C ALA A 394 -6.48 -38.34 57.51
N GLU A 395 -5.34 -38.71 56.94
CA GLU A 395 -4.38 -39.72 57.46
C GLU A 395 -5.00 -41.14 57.59
N SER A 396 -4.53 -42.15 56.85
CA SER A 396 -3.31 -42.91 57.22
C SER A 396 -3.22 -44.33 56.59
N TYR A 397 -1.98 -44.85 56.59
CA TYR A 397 -1.48 -46.24 56.48
C TYR A 397 -1.46 -46.91 55.08
N SER A 398 -0.26 -47.14 54.49
CA SER A 398 0.72 -48.24 54.76
C SER A 398 0.23 -49.56 54.13
N SER A 399 0.97 -50.42 53.44
CA SER A 399 2.40 -50.77 53.42
C SER A 399 2.60 -51.89 52.38
N HIS A 400 3.84 -51.99 51.84
CA HIS A 400 4.61 -53.23 51.61
C HIS A 400 4.40 -54.12 50.36
N ASN A 401 5.56 -54.35 49.72
CA ASN A 401 6.18 -55.59 49.17
C ASN A 401 6.50 -55.51 47.66
N ARG A 402 7.77 -55.39 47.20
CA ARG A 402 8.86 -56.42 47.14
C ARG A 402 8.27 -57.80 46.79
N THR A 403 8.62 -58.51 45.71
CA THR A 403 9.95 -58.81 45.17
C THR A 403 9.82 -59.70 43.90
N ARG A 404 10.83 -59.63 43.02
CA ARG A 404 11.51 -60.72 42.29
C ARG A 404 10.86 -61.54 41.13
N SER A 405 11.51 -61.38 39.97
CA SER A 405 12.21 -62.40 39.13
C SER A 405 11.49 -63.58 38.47
N GLY A 406 11.86 -63.80 37.20
CA GLY A 406 11.76 -65.05 36.43
C GLY A 406 11.43 -64.74 34.96
N ASP A 407 12.43 -64.59 34.08
CA ASP A 407 12.93 -65.63 33.14
C ASP A 407 11.82 -66.15 32.20
N ALA A 408 11.78 -65.83 30.90
CA ALA A 408 12.64 -66.23 29.77
C ALA A 408 12.02 -67.34 28.90
N TYR A 409 12.09 -67.10 27.58
CA TYR A 409 12.04 -68.01 26.42
C TYR A 409 10.73 -68.42 25.70
N ALA A 410 10.88 -68.31 24.36
CA ALA A 410 10.24 -68.98 23.21
C ALA A 410 8.81 -68.57 22.85
N ALA A 411 8.46 -68.27 21.59
CA ALA A 411 9.06 -68.63 20.29
C ALA A 411 8.98 -67.48 19.28
#